data_AF-A0A7K4VAG1-F1
#
_entry.id   AF-A0A7K4VAG1-F1
#
_cell.length_a   1.000
_cell.length_b   1.000
_cell.length_c   1.000
_cell.angle_alpha   90.00
_cell.angle_beta   90.00
_cell.angle_gamma   90.00
#
_symmetry.space_group_name_H-M   'P 1'
#
loop_
_entity.id
_entity.type
_entity.pdbx_description
1 polymer ?
#
loop_
_entity_poly.entity_id
_entity_poly.type
_entity_poly.pdbx_seq_one_letter_code
_entity_poly.pdbx_strand_id
1 'polypeptide(L)'
;MIEFLLFLGLCFVLGGLAVASNPSPYYGALGLVVAAVAGCGWLVSLGVSFVSLVLVMVYLGGMLVVFVYSVDPYPEAWANLGVVGYGLGIG
;
A
#
# COMPACT_ATOMS: atom_id res chain seq x y z
N MET A 1 7.44 -15.30 -17.57
CA MET A 1 6.01 -15.02 -17.25
C MET A 1 5.71 -15.29 -15.79
N ILE A 2 6.01 -16.49 -15.26
CA ILE A 2 5.81 -16.81 -13.84
C ILE A 2 6.64 -15.91 -12.91
N GLU A 3 7.93 -15.70 -13.21
CA GLU A 3 8.81 -14.79 -12.44
C GLU A 3 8.24 -13.37 -12.27
N PHE A 4 7.62 -12.84 -13.34
CA PHE A 4 7.00 -11.52 -13.33
C PHE A 4 5.76 -11.47 -12.44
N LEU A 5 4.92 -12.51 -12.48
CA LEU A 5 3.75 -12.64 -11.61
C LEU A 5 4.14 -12.81 -10.13
N LEU A 6 5.22 -13.57 -9.85
CA LEU A 6 5.75 -13.74 -8.50
C LEU A 6 6.31 -12.43 -7.94
N PHE A 7 7.04 -11.67 -8.75
CA PHE A 7 7.53 -10.34 -8.36
C PHE A 7 6.38 -9.38 -8.05
N LEU A 8 5.35 -9.35 -8.90
CA LEU A 8 4.14 -8.57 -8.65
C LEU A 8 3.42 -9.01 -7.36
N GLY A 9 3.28 -10.31 -7.14
CA GLY A 9 2.68 -10.86 -5.93
C GLY A 9 3.45 -10.47 -4.66
N LEU A 10 4.79 -10.47 -4.72
CA LEU A 10 5.64 -10.01 -3.62
C LEU A 10 5.41 -8.52 -3.33
N CYS A 11 5.39 -7.66 -4.36
CA CYS A 11 5.08 -6.24 -4.20
C CYS A 11 3.67 -6.02 -3.62
N PHE A 12 2.69 -6.83 -4.02
CA PHE A 12 1.33 -6.76 -3.49
C PHE A 12 1.29 -7.08 -1.99
N VAL A 13 1.96 -8.15 -1.56
CA VAL A 13 2.03 -8.54 -0.13
C VAL A 13 2.78 -7.51 0.70
N LEU A 14 3.91 -7.00 0.21
CA LEU A 14 4.69 -5.97 0.90
C LEU A 14 3.90 -4.65 1.01
N GLY A 15 3.20 -4.25 -0.05
CA GLY A 15 2.31 -3.08 -0.01
C GLY A 15 1.16 -3.26 0.99
N GLY A 16 0.56 -4.46 1.03
CA GLY A 16 -0.46 -4.81 2.03
C GLY A 16 0.05 -4.80 3.47
N LEU A 17 1.26 -5.34 3.71
CA LEU A 17 1.90 -5.28 5.03
C LEU A 17 2.18 -3.84 5.47
N ALA A 18 2.66 -2.99 4.56
CA ALA A 18 2.91 -1.59 4.85
C ALA A 18 1.63 -0.86 5.30
N VAL A 19 0.48 -1.18 4.70
CA VAL A 19 -0.83 -0.64 5.09
C VAL A 19 -1.26 -1.19 6.45
N ALA A 20 -1.09 -2.50 6.69
CA ALA A 20 -1.48 -3.15 7.93
C ALA A 20 -0.63 -2.73 9.14
N SER A 21 0.62 -2.33 8.93
CA SER A 21 1.55 -1.92 9.99
C SER A 21 1.19 -0.60 10.70
N ASN A 22 0.16 0.12 10.24
CA ASN A 22 -0.41 1.33 10.87
C ASN A 22 0.58 2.34 11.51
N PRO A 23 1.66 2.79 10.84
CA PRO A 23 2.58 3.75 11.44
C PRO A 23 2.12 5.20 11.24
N SER A 24 1.52 5.54 10.08
CA SER A 24 0.77 6.78 9.84
C SER A 24 0.08 6.75 8.46
N PRO A 25 -0.97 7.56 8.23
CA PRO A 25 -1.72 7.59 6.97
C PRO A 25 -0.87 7.86 5.73
N TYR A 26 0.25 8.57 5.90
CA TYR A 26 1.19 8.87 4.82
C TYR A 26 1.83 7.61 4.22
N TYR A 27 2.37 6.74 5.09
CA TYR A 27 2.98 5.48 4.67
C TYR A 27 1.94 4.44 4.23
N GLY A 28 0.74 4.47 4.82
CA GLY A 28 -0.38 3.64 4.38
C GLY A 28 -0.79 3.95 2.94
N ALA A 29 -0.86 5.23 2.55
CA ALA A 29 -1.16 5.62 1.18
C ALA A 29 -0.08 5.13 0.20
N LEU A 30 1.20 5.26 0.54
CA LEU A 30 2.30 4.75 -0.29
C LEU A 30 2.24 3.22 -0.46
N GLY A 31 2.01 2.48 0.63
CA GLY A 31 1.81 1.02 0.57
C GLY A 31 0.64 0.62 -0.33
N LEU A 32 -0.43 1.42 -0.33
CA LEU A 32 -1.58 1.19 -1.18
C LEU A 32 -1.37 1.51 -2.66
N VAL A 33 -0.60 2.54 -2.98
CA VAL A 33 -0.21 2.80 -4.38
C VAL A 33 0.56 1.61 -4.94
N VAL A 34 1.53 1.10 -4.17
CA VAL A 34 2.34 -0.07 -4.57
C VAL A 34 1.47 -1.32 -4.72
N ALA A 35 0.58 -1.58 -3.77
CA ALA A 35 -0.34 -2.72 -3.83
C ALA A 35 -1.33 -2.59 -5.01
N ALA A 36 -1.88 -1.41 -5.26
CA ALA A 36 -2.81 -1.19 -6.37
C ALA A 36 -2.15 -1.40 -7.74
N VAL A 37 -0.94 -0.87 -7.95
CA VAL A 37 -0.18 -1.06 -9.20
C VAL A 37 0.17 -2.53 -9.42
N ALA A 38 0.63 -3.21 -8.36
CA ALA A 38 0.92 -4.64 -8.42
C ALA A 38 -0.34 -5.49 -8.70
N GLY A 39 -1.46 -5.21 -8.04
CA GLY A 39 -2.72 -5.91 -8.31
C GLY A 39 -3.23 -5.68 -9.75
N CYS A 40 -3.02 -4.48 -10.29
CA CYS A 40 -3.44 -4.15 -11.64
C CYS A 40 -2.61 -4.85 -12.71
N GLY A 41 -1.29 -4.93 -12.57
CA GLY A 41 -0.47 -5.69 -13.51
C GLY A 41 -0.83 -7.19 -13.50
N TRP A 42 -1.31 -7.73 -12.38
CA TRP A 42 -1.80 -9.11 -12.30
C TRP A 42 -3.12 -9.27 -13.06
N LEU A 43 -4.08 -8.37 -12.85
CA LEU A 43 -5.39 -8.39 -13.53
C LEU A 43 -5.26 -8.16 -15.05
N VAL A 44 -4.35 -7.28 -15.47
CA VAL A 44 -4.02 -7.08 -16.89
C VAL A 44 -3.43 -8.35 -17.50
N SER A 45 -2.60 -9.10 -16.75
CA SER A 45 -2.06 -10.38 -17.21
C SER A 45 -3.13 -11.46 -17.38
N LEU A 46 -4.26 -11.35 -16.66
CA LEU A 46 -5.44 -12.21 -16.79
C LEU A 46 -6.44 -11.72 -17.86
N GLY A 47 -6.15 -10.61 -18.54
CA GLY A 47 -7.03 -10.00 -19.55
C GLY A 47 -8.19 -9.16 -19.00
N VAL A 48 -8.24 -8.91 -17.69
CA VAL A 48 -9.33 -8.17 -17.02
C VAL A 48 -8.93 -6.71 -16.77
N SER A 49 -8.66 -6.00 -17.85
CA SER A 49 -8.14 -4.61 -17.81
C SER A 49 -9.15 -3.58 -17.26
N PHE A 50 -10.44 -3.72 -17.57
CA PHE A 50 -11.46 -2.77 -17.08
C PHE A 50 -11.57 -2.77 -15.55
N VAL A 51 -11.61 -3.95 -14.93
CA VAL A 51 -11.68 -4.10 -13.46
C VAL A 51 -10.42 -3.56 -12.79
N SER A 52 -9.25 -3.72 -13.42
CA SER A 52 -8.00 -3.15 -12.90
C SER A 52 -8.05 -1.62 -12.82
N LEU A 53 -8.59 -0.95 -13.84
CA LEU A 53 -8.71 0.51 -13.87
C LEU A 53 -9.71 1.03 -12.82
N VAL A 54 -10.80 0.31 -12.57
CA VAL A 54 -11.75 0.65 -11.50
C VAL A 54 -11.10 0.50 -10.13
N LEU A 55 -10.31 -0.54 -9.90
CA LEU A 55 -9.55 -0.73 -8.66
C LEU A 55 -8.54 0.40 -8.44
N VAL A 56 -7.78 0.81 -9.46
CA VAL A 56 -6.91 1.99 -9.36
C VAL A 56 -7.74 3.22 -8.96
N MET A 57 -8.81 3.52 -9.71
CA MET A 57 -9.56 4.76 -9.52
C MET A 57 -10.23 4.87 -8.15
N VAL A 58 -10.86 3.79 -7.68
CA VAL A 58 -11.57 3.82 -6.39
C VAL A 58 -10.59 3.77 -5.22
N TYR A 59 -9.54 2.96 -5.30
CA TYR A 59 -8.63 2.75 -4.18
C TYR A 59 -7.60 3.87 -4.04
N LEU A 60 -7.01 4.36 -5.14
CA LEU A 60 -6.19 5.57 -5.10
C LEU A 60 -7.04 6.82 -4.89
N GLY A 61 -8.19 6.94 -5.56
CA GLY A 61 -9.09 8.09 -5.38
C GLY A 61 -9.58 8.22 -3.94
N GLY A 62 -9.98 7.12 -3.31
CA GLY A 62 -10.42 7.10 -1.91
C GLY A 62 -9.29 7.41 -0.93
N MET A 63 -8.09 6.87 -1.14
CA MET A 63 -6.96 7.14 -0.25
C MET A 63 -6.39 8.55 -0.38
N LEU A 64 -6.45 9.17 -1.55
CA LEU A 64 -6.03 10.57 -1.71
C LEU A 64 -6.90 11.53 -0.88
N VAL A 65 -8.19 11.25 -0.76
CA VAL A 65 -9.10 12.03 0.09
C VAL A 65 -8.72 11.88 1.57
N VAL A 66 -8.52 10.65 2.04
CA VAL A 66 -8.12 10.38 3.44
C VAL A 66 -6.77 11.02 3.76
N PHE A 67 -5.82 10.95 2.84
CA PHE A 67 -4.50 11.54 2.99
C PHE A 67 -4.55 13.06 3.16
N VAL A 68 -5.37 13.76 2.37
CA VAL A 68 -5.57 15.21 2.49
C VAL A 68 -6.21 15.59 3.82
N TYR A 69 -7.09 14.74 4.38
CA TYR A 69 -7.70 14.98 5.69
C TYR A 69 -6.78 14.69 6.88
N SER A 70 -5.75 13.85 6.71
CA SER A 70 -4.83 13.43 7.78
C SER A 70 -3.50 14.20 7.81
N VAL A 71 -3.45 15.39 7.21
CA VAL A 71 -2.25 16.26 7.25
C VAL A 71 -2.04 16.86 8.64
N ASP A 72 -1.40 16.10 9.54
CA ASP A 72 -0.89 16.61 10.81
C ASP A 72 0.48 17.30 10.58
N PRO A 73 0.76 18.47 11.20
CA PRO A 73 2.02 19.20 11.01
C PRO A 73 3.27 18.49 11.56
N TYR A 74 3.13 17.35 12.25
CA TYR A 74 4.24 16.53 12.77
C TYR A 74 4.02 15.04 12.45
N PRO A 75 4.38 14.56 11.24
CA PRO A 75 4.20 13.15 10.91
C PRO A 75 5.20 12.29 11.68
N GLU A 76 4.71 11.34 12.48
CA GLU A 76 5.55 10.28 13.03
C GLU A 76 6.06 9.38 11.89
N ALA A 77 7.37 9.36 11.70
CA ALA A 77 8.03 8.56 10.68
C ALA A 77 8.24 7.11 11.16
N TRP A 78 8.27 6.15 10.22
CA TRP A 78 8.68 4.75 10.46
C TRP A 78 9.96 4.59 11.28
N ALA A 79 10.85 5.60 11.26
CA ALA A 79 12.14 5.61 11.95
C ALA A 79 12.07 5.96 13.44
N ASN A 80 10.89 6.26 13.99
CA ASN A 80 10.77 6.50 15.42
C ASN A 80 10.92 5.16 16.17
N LEU A 81 11.98 5.04 16.98
CA LEU A 81 12.40 3.78 17.64
C LEU A 81 11.27 3.09 18.43
N GLY A 82 10.25 3.85 18.88
CA GLY A 82 9.07 3.31 19.55
C GLY A 82 8.18 2.43 18.64
N VAL A 83 7.94 2.82 17.40
CA VAL A 83 7.05 2.07 16.47
C VAL A 83 7.70 0.75 16.04
N VAL A 84 9.02 0.75 15.87
CA VAL A 84 9.82 -0.46 15.60
C VAL A 84 9.77 -1.42 16.79
N GLY A 85 9.78 -0.92 18.03
CA GLY A 85 9.62 -1.72 19.25
C GLY A 85 8.25 -2.40 19.36
N TYR A 86 7.17 -1.65 19.11
CA TYR A 86 5.82 -2.23 19.08
C TYR A 86 5.65 -3.28 17.98
N GLY A 87 6.24 -3.07 16.79
CA GLY A 87 6.20 -4.05 15.69
C GLY A 87 7.02 -5.32 15.94
N LEU A 88 8.06 -5.25 16.78
CA LEU A 88 8.91 -6.39 17.17
C LEU A 88 8.44 -7.12 18.44
N GLY A 89 7.32 -6.70 19.04
CA GLY A 89 6.81 -7.31 20.27
C GLY A 89 7.70 -7.08 21.50
N ILE A 90 8.51 -6.02 21.48
CA ILE A 90 9.23 -5.51 22.65
C ILE A 90 8.39 -4.36 23.23
N GLY A 91 7.33 -4.75 23.94
CA GLY A 91 6.48 -3.90 24.76
C GLY A 91 6.37 -4.48 26.16
#